data_AF-A0A661TJX2-F1
#
_entry.id   AF-A0A661TJX2-F1
#
_cell.length_a   1.000
_cell.length_b   1.000
_cell.length_c   1.000
_cell.angle_alpha   90.00
_cell.angle_beta   90.00
_cell.angle_gamma   90.00
#
_symmetry.space_group_name_H-M   'P 1'
#
loop_
_entity.id
_entity.type
_entity.pdbx_description
1 polymer ?
#
loop_
_entity_poly.entity_id
_entity_poly.type
_entity_poly.pdbx_seq_one_letter_code
_entity_poly.pdbx_strand_id
1 'polypeptide(L)'
;MVSSLNFALKSDDEQSAIISQFQSFLNSLDFTVQIIIQSRKLNITGYLDKIKELANKQQNDLLKTQTKEYHDFIEELVGGGNIMSKHFFVVVPFTLLEDKGPTRGGLLRTPKPPTLTEEAFQRCKQQLWQRMEFVALGLRRCGLQAIPLTTPELIELFWGLHHPKQAEVGYYPEIPPELSK
;
A
#
# COMPACT_ATOMS: atom_id res chain seq x y z
N MET A 1 -3.51 1.39 -2.18
CA MET A 1 -3.39 0.01 -1.67
C MET A 1 -4.33 -0.91 -2.45
N VAL A 2 -3.96 -2.17 -2.65
CA VAL A 2 -4.82 -3.20 -3.25
C VAL A 2 -5.08 -4.31 -2.25
N SER A 3 -6.31 -4.81 -2.20
CA SER A 3 -6.68 -5.95 -1.36
C SER A 3 -6.04 -7.26 -1.88
N SER A 4 -6.16 -8.33 -1.11
CA SER A 4 -5.75 -9.68 -1.53
C SER A 4 -6.95 -10.61 -1.61
N LEU A 5 -6.79 -11.72 -2.34
CA LEU A 5 -7.78 -12.80 -2.39
C LEU A 5 -7.08 -14.15 -2.19
N ASN A 6 -7.73 -15.08 -1.51
CA ASN A 6 -7.21 -16.43 -1.30
C ASN A 6 -7.47 -17.31 -2.52
N PHE A 7 -6.63 -17.16 -3.55
CA PHE A 7 -6.84 -17.80 -4.86
C PHE A 7 -6.93 -19.34 -4.78
N ALA A 8 -6.09 -19.96 -3.96
CA ALA A 8 -6.07 -21.41 -3.80
C ALA A 8 -7.32 -22.02 -3.13
N LEU A 9 -8.15 -21.20 -2.49
CA LEU A 9 -9.41 -21.65 -1.87
C LEU A 9 -10.62 -21.53 -2.82
N LYS A 10 -10.39 -21.06 -4.05
CA LYS A 10 -11.42 -20.90 -5.08
C LYS A 10 -11.61 -22.20 -5.87
N SER A 11 -12.81 -22.42 -6.40
CA SER A 11 -13.04 -23.54 -7.32
C SER A 11 -12.24 -23.37 -8.62
N ASP A 12 -12.01 -24.45 -9.37
CA ASP A 12 -11.25 -24.39 -10.63
C ASP A 12 -11.90 -23.45 -11.66
N ASP A 13 -13.23 -23.41 -11.71
CA ASP A 13 -13.99 -22.48 -12.55
C ASP A 13 -13.77 -21.02 -12.13
N GLU A 14 -13.82 -20.74 -10.81
CA GLU A 14 -13.55 -19.40 -10.28
C GLU A 14 -12.10 -18.97 -10.55
N GLN A 15 -11.14 -19.88 -10.35
CA GLN A 15 -9.73 -19.63 -10.64
C GLN A 15 -9.52 -19.28 -12.12
N SER A 16 -10.12 -20.06 -13.03
CA SER A 16 -10.05 -19.84 -14.48
C SER A 16 -10.68 -18.51 -14.91
N ALA A 17 -11.81 -18.15 -14.30
CA ALA A 17 -12.48 -16.87 -14.54
C ALA A 17 -11.60 -15.69 -14.07
N ILE A 18 -11.01 -15.77 -12.87
CA ILE A 18 -10.11 -14.75 -12.32
C ILE A 18 -8.88 -14.58 -13.23
N ILE A 19 -8.26 -15.67 -13.68
CA ILE A 19 -7.10 -15.63 -14.60
C ILE A 19 -7.49 -14.93 -15.91
N SER A 20 -8.62 -15.32 -16.52
CA SER A 20 -9.09 -14.75 -17.78
C SER A 20 -9.39 -13.25 -17.66
N GLN A 21 -9.95 -12.84 -16.53
CA GLN A 21 -10.25 -11.44 -16.24
C GLN A 21 -8.99 -10.62 -15.97
N PHE A 22 -7.98 -11.21 -15.30
CA PHE A 22 -6.69 -10.58 -15.09
C PHE A 22 -5.92 -10.43 -16.40
N GLN A 23 -5.94 -11.44 -17.27
CA GLN A 23 -5.39 -11.35 -18.63
C GLN A 23 -6.06 -10.22 -19.44
N SER A 24 -7.39 -10.15 -19.39
CA SER A 24 -8.15 -9.09 -20.06
C SER A 24 -7.79 -7.70 -19.53
N PHE A 25 -7.58 -7.58 -18.22
CA PHE A 25 -7.09 -6.34 -17.60
C PHE A 25 -5.71 -5.96 -18.15
N LEU A 26 -4.73 -6.88 -18.14
CA LEU A 26 -3.39 -6.61 -18.66
C LEU A 26 -3.41 -6.19 -20.13
N ASN A 27 -4.23 -6.86 -20.96
CA ASN A 27 -4.38 -6.54 -22.37
C ASN A 27 -5.05 -5.19 -22.63
N SER A 28 -5.79 -4.66 -21.66
CA SER A 28 -6.48 -3.36 -21.77
C SER A 28 -5.62 -2.16 -21.38
N LEU A 29 -4.43 -2.38 -20.80
CA LEU A 29 -3.54 -1.30 -20.39
C LEU A 29 -2.81 -0.70 -21.60
N ASP A 30 -2.99 0.60 -21.80
CA ASP A 30 -2.26 1.42 -22.78
C ASP A 30 -1.08 2.18 -22.16
N PHE A 31 -0.82 1.98 -20.86
CA PHE A 31 0.30 2.53 -20.11
C PHE A 31 0.95 1.47 -19.22
N THR A 32 2.16 1.75 -18.75
CA THR A 32 2.89 0.84 -17.86
C THR A 32 2.28 0.85 -16.46
N VAL A 33 2.26 -0.29 -15.79
CA VAL A 33 1.95 -0.38 -14.35
C VAL A 33 3.03 -1.20 -13.65
N GLN A 34 3.28 -0.89 -12.39
CA GLN A 34 4.20 -1.66 -11.56
C GLN A 34 3.45 -2.25 -10.37
N ILE A 35 3.57 -3.57 -10.19
CA ILE A 35 3.01 -4.27 -9.03
C ILE A 35 4.13 -4.40 -7.99
N ILE A 36 3.88 -3.91 -6.78
CA ILE A 36 4.82 -3.99 -5.65
C ILE A 36 4.16 -4.79 -4.54
N ILE A 37 4.89 -5.78 -4.04
CA ILE A 37 4.47 -6.61 -2.91
C ILE A 37 5.45 -6.35 -1.78
N GLN A 38 4.95 -5.85 -0.66
CA GLN A 38 5.76 -5.61 0.53
C GLN A 38 5.40 -6.66 1.59
N SER A 39 6.36 -7.51 1.93
CA SER A 39 6.24 -8.47 3.02
C SER A 39 7.10 -7.99 4.19
N ARG A 40 6.51 -7.88 5.37
CA ARG A 40 7.22 -7.47 6.60
C ARG A 40 6.75 -8.29 7.78
N LYS A 41 7.58 -8.40 8.81
CA LYS A 41 7.13 -8.94 10.10
C LYS A 41 5.98 -8.11 10.64
N LEU A 42 5.01 -8.79 11.24
CA LEU A 42 3.89 -8.12 11.88
C LEU A 42 4.41 -7.34 13.09
N ASN A 43 4.33 -6.01 13.02
CA ASN A 43 4.69 -5.14 14.14
C ASN A 43 3.47 -5.02 15.09
N ILE A 44 3.55 -5.70 16.24
CA ILE A 44 2.51 -5.66 17.29
C ILE A 44 2.87 -4.74 18.46
N THR A 45 3.98 -3.99 18.37
CA THR A 45 4.52 -3.18 19.48
C THR A 45 3.46 -2.25 20.07
N GLY A 46 2.78 -1.47 19.21
CA GLY A 46 1.73 -0.56 19.66
C GLY A 46 0.50 -1.26 20.25
N TYR A 47 0.21 -2.50 19.84
CA TYR A 47 -0.87 -3.29 20.42
C TYR A 47 -0.50 -3.78 21.83
N LEU A 48 0.71 -4.30 22.00
CA LEU A 48 1.24 -4.72 23.31
C LEU A 48 1.28 -3.55 24.29
N ASP A 49 1.76 -2.39 23.85
CA ASP A 49 1.80 -1.18 24.69
C ASP A 49 0.39 -0.72 25.11
N LYS A 50 -0.61 -0.86 24.23
CA LYS A 50 -2.01 -0.59 24.56
C LYS A 50 -2.56 -1.56 25.62
N ILE A 51 -2.27 -2.86 25.51
CA ILE A 51 -2.67 -3.84 26.54
C ILE A 51 -2.01 -3.50 27.88
N LYS A 52 -0.72 -3.14 27.86
CA LYS A 52 0.04 -2.75 29.04
C LYS A 52 -0.55 -1.50 29.70
N GLU A 53 -0.94 -0.50 28.91
CA GLU A 53 -1.62 0.69 29.41
C GLU A 53 -2.99 0.34 30.06
N LEU A 54 -3.77 -0.53 29.42
CA LEU A 54 -5.04 -1.02 29.97
C LEU A 54 -4.85 -1.77 31.29
N ALA A 55 -3.83 -2.63 31.39
CA ALA A 55 -3.49 -3.32 32.62
C ALA A 55 -3.14 -2.36 33.76
N ASN A 56 -2.44 -1.25 33.45
CA ASN A 56 -2.05 -0.25 34.43
C ASN A 56 -3.24 0.59 34.94
N LYS A 57 -4.23 0.84 34.08
CA LYS A 57 -5.44 1.60 34.45
C LYS A 57 -6.45 0.77 35.26
N GLN A 58 -6.30 -0.54 35.27
CA GLN A 58 -7.25 -1.44 35.92
C GLN A 58 -7.17 -1.34 37.45
N GLN A 59 -8.31 -1.13 38.09
CA GLN A 59 -8.42 -0.97 39.55
C GLN A 59 -8.55 -2.32 40.28
N ASN A 60 -9.06 -3.35 39.59
CA ASN A 60 -9.22 -4.69 40.14
C ASN A 60 -7.95 -5.52 39.89
N ASP A 61 -7.33 -6.01 40.98
CA ASP A 61 -6.07 -6.76 40.93
C ASP A 61 -6.16 -8.08 40.12
N LEU A 62 -7.30 -8.78 40.16
CA LEU A 62 -7.51 -10.00 39.37
C LEU A 62 -7.51 -9.68 37.88
N LEU A 63 -8.24 -8.64 37.49
CA LEU A 63 -8.31 -8.22 36.08
C LEU A 63 -6.98 -7.67 35.60
N LYS A 64 -6.23 -6.98 36.46
CA LYS A 64 -4.87 -6.52 36.16
C LYS A 64 -3.93 -7.68 35.89
N THR A 65 -4.01 -8.73 36.71
CA THR A 65 -3.20 -9.95 36.56
C THR A 65 -3.56 -10.66 35.25
N GLN A 66 -4.85 -10.90 34.98
CA GLN A 66 -5.30 -11.51 33.72
C GLN A 66 -4.89 -10.70 32.49
N THR A 67 -4.92 -9.36 32.55
CA THR A 67 -4.53 -8.52 31.42
C THR A 67 -3.02 -8.62 31.14
N LYS A 68 -2.19 -8.79 32.18
CA LYS A 68 -0.75 -9.04 32.02
C LYS A 68 -0.48 -10.42 31.45
N GLU A 69 -1.15 -11.46 31.96
CA GLU A 69 -1.03 -12.81 31.41
C GLU A 69 -1.44 -12.84 29.93
N TYR A 70 -2.47 -12.10 29.55
CA TYR A 70 -2.86 -11.95 28.15
C TYR A 70 -1.80 -11.24 27.31
N HIS A 71 -1.19 -10.16 27.83
CA HIS A 71 -0.06 -9.49 27.18
C HIS A 71 1.08 -10.49 26.90
N ASP A 72 1.51 -11.23 27.92
CA ASP A 72 2.64 -12.17 27.83
C ASP A 72 2.32 -13.34 26.89
N PHE A 73 1.08 -13.83 26.91
CA PHE A 73 0.61 -14.84 25.96
C PHE A 73 0.68 -14.35 24.50
N ILE A 74 0.25 -13.12 24.22
CA ILE A 74 0.31 -12.55 22.86
C ILE A 74 1.76 -12.32 22.44
N GLU A 75 2.61 -11.83 23.35
CA GLU A 75 4.04 -11.65 23.10
C GLU A 75 4.72 -12.98 22.77
N GLU A 76 4.44 -14.04 23.52
CA GLU A 76 4.99 -15.38 23.26
C GLU A 76 4.44 -15.98 21.95
N LEU A 77 3.13 -15.85 21.70
CA LEU A 77 2.48 -16.35 20.48
C LEU A 77 3.11 -15.74 19.22
N VAL A 78 3.39 -14.43 19.25
CA VAL A 78 3.99 -13.72 18.12
C VAL A 78 5.52 -13.84 18.10
N GLY A 79 6.16 -14.00 19.26
CA GLY A 79 7.61 -14.29 19.36
C GLY A 79 7.98 -15.69 18.85
N GLY A 80 7.11 -16.67 19.07
CA GLY A 80 7.29 -18.05 18.63
C GLY A 80 7.06 -18.27 17.13
N GLY A 81 6.36 -17.37 16.46
CA GLY A 81 6.04 -17.45 15.03
C GLY A 81 6.52 -16.24 14.23
N ASN A 82 7.24 -16.47 13.12
CA ASN A 82 7.54 -15.41 12.15
C ASN A 82 6.27 -15.02 11.36
N ILE A 83 5.33 -14.35 12.01
CA ILE A 83 4.07 -13.89 11.38
C ILE A 83 4.40 -12.72 10.45
N MET A 84 4.13 -12.91 9.17
CA MET A 84 4.36 -11.91 8.12
C MET A 84 3.04 -11.26 7.71
N SER A 85 3.08 -9.95 7.51
CA SER A 85 2.01 -9.20 6.88
C SER A 85 2.44 -8.77 5.47
N LYS A 86 1.56 -9.01 4.48
CA LYS A 86 1.78 -8.65 3.08
C LYS A 86 0.87 -7.52 2.67
N HIS A 87 1.45 -6.47 2.11
CA HIS A 87 0.75 -5.34 1.54
C HIS A 87 0.98 -5.32 0.03
N PHE A 88 -0.07 -5.04 -0.73
CA PHE A 88 -0.05 -5.04 -2.19
C PHE A 88 -0.29 -3.63 -2.71
N PHE A 89 0.55 -3.21 -3.65
CA PHE A 89 0.48 -1.90 -4.26
C PHE A 89 0.55 -2.03 -5.78
N VAL A 90 -0.15 -1.14 -6.47
CA VAL A 90 -0.02 -0.94 -7.90
C VAL A 90 0.34 0.52 -8.11
N VAL A 91 1.48 0.76 -8.74
CA VAL A 91 1.99 2.08 -9.07
C VAL A 91 1.71 2.34 -10.53
N VAL A 92 1.14 3.52 -10.81
CA VAL A 92 0.89 4.02 -12.16
C VAL A 92 1.92 5.11 -12.43
N PRO A 93 3.00 4.81 -13.17
CA PRO A 93 3.97 5.82 -13.56
C PRO A 93 3.31 6.88 -14.43
N PHE A 94 3.67 8.14 -14.18
CA PHE A 94 3.19 9.26 -14.97
C PHE A 94 4.37 10.17 -15.28
N THR A 95 4.63 10.38 -16.56
CA THR A 95 5.69 11.28 -17.01
C THR A 95 5.11 12.44 -17.81
N LEU A 96 5.59 13.66 -17.55
CA LEU A 96 5.17 14.88 -18.25
C LEU A 96 5.51 14.86 -19.75
N LEU A 97 6.40 13.96 -20.17
CA LEU A 97 6.87 13.84 -21.54
C LEU A 97 5.93 13.02 -22.44
N GLU A 98 4.99 12.26 -21.88
CA GLU A 98 4.04 11.45 -22.67
C GLU A 98 3.06 12.29 -23.51
N ASP A 99 2.84 13.56 -23.16
CA ASP A 99 1.99 14.47 -23.95
C ASP A 99 2.68 14.96 -25.25
N LYS A 100 3.97 14.63 -25.44
CA LYS A 100 4.69 14.85 -26.70
C LYS A 100 5.02 13.49 -27.29
N GLY A 101 4.20 13.05 -28.25
CA GLY A 101 4.42 11.83 -29.02
C GLY A 101 5.86 11.72 -29.55
N PRO A 102 6.32 10.50 -29.91
CA PRO A 102 7.73 10.23 -30.18
C PRO A 102 8.25 11.18 -31.26
N THR A 103 9.10 12.13 -30.87
CA THR A 103 9.86 12.95 -31.80
C THR A 103 10.90 12.05 -32.46
N ARG A 104 10.51 11.47 -33.61
CA ARG A 104 11.42 10.79 -34.54
C ARG A 104 12.51 11.79 -34.94
N GLY A 105 13.68 11.68 -34.32
CA GLY A 105 14.90 12.42 -34.68
C GLY A 105 15.38 13.35 -33.58
N GLY A 106 16.38 12.90 -32.82
CA GLY A 106 17.09 13.75 -31.87
C GLY A 106 17.68 12.98 -30.70
N LEU A 107 18.71 12.17 -30.96
CA LEU A 107 19.65 11.76 -29.92
C LEU A 107 20.24 13.02 -29.27
N LEU A 108 20.27 13.06 -27.94
CA LEU A 108 20.96 14.05 -27.09
C LEU A 108 20.33 15.45 -26.98
N ARG A 109 19.06 15.55 -26.58
CA ARG A 109 18.57 16.78 -25.95
C ARG A 109 18.06 16.47 -24.54
N THR A 110 18.81 16.89 -23.53
CA THR A 110 18.33 16.92 -22.15
C THR A 110 17.02 17.72 -22.14
N PRO A 111 15.87 17.11 -21.80
CA PRO A 111 14.62 17.83 -21.79
C PRO A 111 14.72 18.88 -20.68
N LYS A 112 14.73 20.17 -21.06
CA LYS A 112 14.48 21.25 -20.10
C LYS A 112 13.17 20.91 -19.37
N PRO A 113 13.12 20.95 -18.04
CA PRO A 113 11.89 20.69 -17.33
C PRO A 113 10.84 21.67 -17.85
N PRO A 114 9.68 21.19 -18.34
CA PRO A 114 8.62 22.09 -18.76
C PRO A 114 8.25 22.97 -17.57
N THR A 115 8.13 24.29 -17.79
CA THR A 115 7.55 25.18 -16.80
C THR A 115 6.11 24.71 -16.58
N LEU A 116 5.85 24.09 -15.44
CA LEU A 116 4.52 23.62 -15.04
C LEU A 116 3.64 24.83 -14.77
N THR A 117 2.87 25.25 -15.76
CA THR A 117 1.72 26.15 -15.55
C THR A 117 0.67 25.42 -14.73
N GLU A 118 -0.07 26.14 -13.88
CA GLU A 118 -1.15 25.56 -13.06
C GLU A 118 -2.16 24.76 -13.91
N GLU A 119 -2.52 25.28 -15.09
CA GLU A 119 -3.40 24.60 -16.04
C GLU A 119 -2.83 23.25 -16.51
N ALA A 120 -1.53 23.20 -16.79
CA ALA A 120 -0.85 21.97 -17.20
C ALA A 120 -0.80 20.95 -16.06
N PHE A 121 -0.59 21.42 -14.82
CA PHE A 121 -0.62 20.57 -13.63
C PHE A 121 -2.00 19.95 -13.41
N GLN A 122 -3.08 20.74 -13.47
CA GLN A 122 -4.44 20.24 -13.30
C GLN A 122 -4.82 19.21 -14.38
N ARG A 123 -4.43 19.46 -15.64
CA ARG A 123 -4.63 18.50 -16.73
C ARG A 123 -3.89 17.17 -16.47
N CYS A 124 -2.61 17.25 -16.09
CA CYS A 124 -1.81 16.06 -15.78
C CYS A 124 -2.40 15.27 -14.61
N LYS A 125 -2.83 15.97 -13.55
CA LYS A 125 -3.50 15.37 -12.40
C LYS A 125 -4.77 14.62 -12.83
N GLN A 126 -5.62 15.23 -13.65
CA GLN A 126 -6.83 14.57 -14.15
C GLN A 126 -6.52 13.32 -14.97
N GLN A 127 -5.52 13.37 -15.86
CA GLN A 127 -5.10 12.21 -16.64
C GLN A 127 -4.60 11.07 -15.74
N LEU A 128 -3.77 11.38 -14.73
CA LEU A 128 -3.33 10.37 -13.76
C LEU A 128 -4.52 9.75 -13.00
N TRP A 129 -5.47 10.57 -12.54
CA TRP A 129 -6.68 10.09 -11.87
C TRP A 129 -7.49 9.13 -12.74
N GLN A 130 -7.67 9.46 -14.02
CA GLN A 130 -8.35 8.58 -14.97
C GLN A 130 -7.63 7.23 -15.14
N ARG A 131 -6.29 7.24 -15.25
CA ARG A 131 -5.50 6.01 -15.32
C ARG A 131 -5.61 5.18 -14.04
N MET A 132 -5.58 5.83 -12.88
CA MET A 132 -5.76 5.15 -11.58
C MET A 132 -7.14 4.53 -11.45
N GLU A 133 -8.20 5.23 -11.86
CA GLU A 133 -9.56 4.72 -11.86
C GLU A 133 -9.72 3.53 -12.82
N PHE A 134 -9.14 3.63 -14.02
CA PHE A 134 -9.12 2.52 -14.98
C PHE A 134 -8.48 1.25 -14.38
N VAL A 135 -7.32 1.40 -13.73
CA VAL A 135 -6.66 0.29 -13.01
C VAL A 135 -7.54 -0.25 -11.90
N ALA A 136 -8.15 0.61 -11.09
CA ALA A 136 -9.01 0.19 -9.99
C ALA A 136 -10.24 -0.60 -10.49
N LEU A 137 -10.87 -0.16 -11.58
CA LEU A 137 -12.00 -0.85 -12.19
C LEU A 137 -11.58 -2.21 -12.79
N GLY A 138 -10.42 -2.28 -13.45
CA GLY A 138 -9.88 -3.52 -13.98
C GLY A 138 -9.59 -4.57 -12.90
N LEU A 139 -8.96 -4.15 -11.80
CA LEU A 139 -8.68 -5.00 -10.65
C LEU A 139 -9.97 -5.43 -9.92
N ARG A 140 -10.99 -4.56 -9.86
CA ARG A 140 -12.29 -4.89 -9.27
C ARG A 140 -12.96 -6.07 -9.96
N ARG A 141 -12.83 -6.20 -11.28
CA ARG A 141 -13.35 -7.36 -12.03
C ARG A 141 -12.65 -8.66 -11.64
N CYS A 142 -11.39 -8.58 -11.19
CA CYS A 142 -10.63 -9.73 -10.69
C CYS A 142 -10.97 -10.06 -9.22
N GLY A 143 -11.94 -9.38 -8.61
CA GLY A 143 -12.26 -9.51 -7.19
C GLY A 143 -11.30 -8.78 -6.25
N LEU A 144 -10.47 -7.86 -6.77
CA LEU A 144 -9.52 -7.06 -6.00
C LEU A 144 -10.03 -5.63 -5.84
N GLN A 145 -9.97 -5.08 -4.64
CA GLN A 145 -10.30 -3.68 -4.39
C GLN A 145 -9.03 -2.84 -4.38
N ALA A 146 -9.04 -1.72 -5.10
CA ALA A 146 -7.92 -0.78 -5.12
C ALA A 146 -8.39 0.61 -4.67
N ILE A 147 -7.66 1.19 -3.72
CA ILE A 147 -7.94 2.51 -3.15
C ILE A 147 -6.67 3.37 -3.31
N PRO A 148 -6.75 4.62 -3.80
CA PRO A 148 -5.61 5.53 -3.80
C PRO A 148 -5.08 5.74 -2.38
N LEU A 149 -3.75 5.85 -2.25
CA LEU A 149 -3.12 6.15 -0.97
C LEU A 149 -3.25 7.64 -0.66
N THR A 150 -3.56 7.95 0.59
CA THR A 150 -3.55 9.29 1.17
C THR A 150 -2.12 9.74 1.48
N THR A 151 -1.92 11.03 1.75
CA THR A 151 -0.60 11.59 2.11
C THR A 151 0.05 10.86 3.29
N PRO A 152 -0.67 10.58 4.41
CA PRO A 152 -0.10 9.79 5.51
C PRO A 152 0.36 8.39 5.09
N GLU A 153 -0.48 7.67 4.35
CA GLU A 153 -0.17 6.31 3.92
C GLU A 153 1.01 6.27 2.93
N LEU A 154 1.17 7.31 2.10
CA LEU A 154 2.34 7.46 1.23
C LEU A 154 3.62 7.70 2.06
N ILE A 155 3.55 8.56 3.08
CA ILE A 155 4.68 8.80 3.99
C ILE A 155 5.08 7.50 4.70
N GLU A 156 4.10 6.76 5.22
CA GLU A 156 4.34 5.46 5.84
C GLU A 156 4.98 4.46 4.88
N LEU A 157 4.47 4.38 3.64
CA LEU A 157 5.03 3.52 2.60
C LEU A 157 6.50 3.87 2.33
N PHE A 158 6.80 5.14 2.04
CA PHE A 158 8.17 5.57 1.75
C PHE A 158 9.09 5.41 2.95
N TRP A 159 8.63 5.75 4.15
CA TRP A 159 9.41 5.55 5.37
C TRP A 159 9.72 4.07 5.59
N GLY A 160 8.74 3.19 5.41
CA GLY A 160 8.91 1.75 5.52
C GLY A 160 9.82 1.14 4.46
N LEU A 161 9.86 1.71 3.25
CA LEU A 161 10.80 1.31 2.20
C LEU A 161 12.26 1.70 2.53
N HIS A 162 12.47 2.86 3.15
CA HIS A 162 13.80 3.33 3.52
C HIS A 162 14.31 2.77 4.87
N HIS A 163 13.41 2.39 5.78
CA HIS A 163 13.75 1.92 7.13
C HIS A 163 13.16 0.54 7.44
N PRO A 164 13.52 -0.52 6.70
CA PRO A 164 12.88 -1.84 6.83
C PRO A 164 12.99 -2.43 8.25
N LYS A 165 14.14 -2.26 8.93
CA LYS A 165 14.34 -2.77 10.30
C LYS A 165 13.46 -2.06 11.35
N GLN A 166 13.23 -0.76 11.19
CA GLN A 166 12.42 0.04 12.12
C GLN A 166 10.93 -0.12 11.83
N ALA A 167 10.56 -0.37 10.57
CA ALA A 167 9.18 -0.69 10.23
C ALA A 167 8.71 -2.02 10.84
N GLU A 168 9.64 -2.96 11.06
CA GLU A 168 9.36 -4.23 11.75
C GLU A 168 9.30 -4.09 13.28
N VAL A 169 9.97 -3.09 13.86
CA VAL A 169 10.09 -2.89 15.30
C VAL A 169 10.02 -1.41 15.66
N GLY A 170 8.96 -1.00 16.36
CA GLY A 170 8.80 0.37 16.86
C GLY A 170 7.58 1.10 16.30
N TYR A 171 7.61 2.42 16.40
CA TYR A 171 6.51 3.30 15.99
C TYR A 171 6.79 3.92 14.63
N TYR A 172 5.73 4.16 13.85
CA TYR A 172 5.81 5.01 12.67
C TYR A 172 6.14 6.44 13.09
N PRO A 173 6.84 7.21 12.24
CA PRO A 173 7.13 8.61 12.54
C PRO A 173 5.82 9.37 12.78
N GLU A 174 5.83 10.27 13.77
CA GLU A 174 4.71 11.18 13.98
C GLU A 174 4.56 12.06 12.74
N ILE A 175 3.41 11.95 12.08
CA ILE A 175 3.11 12.70 10.87
C ILE A 175 2.63 14.08 11.32
N PRO A 176 3.30 15.18 10.90
CA PRO A 176 2.84 16.52 11.21
C PRO A 176 1.38 16.71 10.80
N PRO A 177 0.54 17.35 11.63
CA PRO A 177 -0.89 17.52 11.34
C PRO A 177 -1.15 18.31 10.05
N GLU A 178 -0.17 19.08 9.58
CA GLU A 178 -0.19 19.79 8.30
C GLU A 178 -0.20 18.85 7.09
N LEU A 179 0.39 17.66 7.21
CA LEU A 179 0.48 16.64 6.15
C LEU A 179 -0.64 15.59 6.25
N SER A 180 -1.49 15.69 7.29
CA SER A 180 -2.61 14.78 7.53
C SER A 180 -3.93 15.24 6.89
N LYS A 181 -3.94 16.38 6.19
CA LYS A 181 -5.12 16.93 5.51
C LYS A 181 -5.19 16.55 4.03
#